data_AF-A0A973SJG9-F1
#
_entry.id   AF-A0A973SJG9-F1
#
_cell.length_a   1.000
_cell.length_b   1.000
_cell.length_c   1.000
_cell.angle_alpha   90.00
_cell.angle_beta   90.00
_cell.angle_gamma   90.00
#
_symmetry.space_group_name_H-M   'P 1'
#
loop_
_entity.id
_entity.type
_entity.pdbx_description
1 polymer ?
#
loop_
_entity_poly.entity_id
_entity_poly.type
_entity_poly.pdbx_seq_one_letter_code
_entity_poly.pdbx_strand_id
1 'polypeptide(L)'
;MKLTTMTQITLDGVMQGNGGLLEEDRRSGFERGGWALGRGDDETRAYITRTFRRAEAFLFGRRTYEHFADAWGSPAPSHPIGVALNEKPKYVAS
;
A
#
# COMPACT_ATOMS: atom_id res chain seq x y z
N MET A 1 11.98 -19.03 -2.23
CA MET A 1 11.20 -17.78 -2.39
C MET A 1 10.21 -17.67 -1.24
N LYS A 2 10.07 -16.50 -0.60
CA LYS A 2 9.14 -16.29 0.54
C LYS A 2 8.13 -15.21 0.16
N LEU A 3 6.84 -15.58 0.14
CA LEU A 3 5.76 -14.61 0.04
C LEU A 3 5.57 -13.94 1.41
N THR A 4 5.59 -12.61 1.45
CA THR A 4 5.43 -11.83 2.68
C THR A 4 4.33 -10.81 2.46
N THR A 5 3.40 -10.73 3.40
CA THR A 5 2.34 -9.72 3.39
C THR A 5 2.72 -8.57 4.32
N MET A 6 2.41 -7.35 3.89
CA MET A 6 2.43 -6.16 4.74
C MET A 6 1.01 -5.60 4.71
N THR A 7 0.33 -5.61 5.86
CA THR A 7 -1.09 -5.27 5.92
C THR A 7 -1.37 -4.51 7.19
N GLN A 8 -2.14 -3.44 7.08
CA GLN A 8 -2.80 -2.80 8.21
C GLN A 8 -4.23 -3.32 8.24
N ILE A 9 -4.73 -3.60 9.44
CA ILE A 9 -6.07 -4.14 9.66
C ILE A 9 -6.65 -3.50 10.92
N THR A 10 -7.95 -3.21 10.92
CA THR A 10 -8.69 -2.84 12.13
C THR A 10 -8.85 -4.05 13.06
N LEU A 11 -9.25 -3.81 14.31
CA LEU A 11 -9.50 -4.87 15.29
C LEU A 11 -10.63 -5.82 14.87
N ASP A 12 -11.62 -5.30 14.14
CA ASP A 12 -12.76 -6.05 13.59
C ASP A 12 -12.50 -6.61 12.18
N GLY A 13 -11.26 -6.54 11.67
CA GLY A 13 -10.83 -7.28 10.49
C GLY A 13 -10.95 -6.54 9.15
N VAL A 14 -11.06 -5.22 9.15
CA VAL A 14 -11.20 -4.37 7.95
C VAL A 14 -9.84 -3.86 7.47
N MET A 15 -9.54 -4.00 6.18
CA MET A 15 -8.34 -3.43 5.53
C MET A 15 -8.64 -2.21 4.65
N GLN A 16 -9.89 -2.04 4.23
CA GLN A 16 -10.33 -0.95 3.36
C GLN A 16 -10.35 0.39 4.10
N GLY A 17 -10.08 1.50 3.41
CA GLY A 17 -10.13 2.83 4.01
C GLY A 17 -8.88 3.21 4.80
N ASN A 18 -7.79 2.49 4.63
CA ASN A 18 -6.50 2.83 5.22
C ASN A 18 -5.96 4.15 4.61
N GLY A 19 -5.57 5.10 5.46
CA GLY A 19 -4.89 6.33 5.04
C GLY A 19 -5.76 7.42 4.38
N GLY A 20 -7.05 7.14 4.13
CA GLY A 20 -8.01 8.12 3.60
C GLY A 20 -7.67 8.57 2.18
N LEU A 21 -8.19 7.85 1.17
CA LEU A 21 -8.11 8.32 -0.22
C LEU A 21 -9.00 9.55 -0.42
N LEU A 22 -8.63 10.43 -1.36
CA LEU A 22 -9.47 11.57 -1.76
C LEU A 22 -10.86 11.10 -2.24
N GLU A 23 -10.90 9.98 -2.97
CA GLU A 23 -12.12 9.30 -3.43
C GLU A 23 -12.15 7.87 -2.88
N GLU A 24 -12.67 7.70 -1.66
CA GLU A 24 -12.85 6.39 -1.01
C GLU A 24 -13.90 5.55 -1.74
N ASP A 25 -13.65 4.24 -1.86
CA ASP A 25 -14.63 3.32 -2.42
C ASP A 25 -15.81 3.09 -1.44
N ARG A 26 -16.91 3.81 -1.63
CA ARG A 26 -18.09 3.70 -0.76
C ARG A 26 -19.09 2.61 -1.16
N ARG A 27 -18.73 1.70 -2.07
CA ARG A 27 -19.63 0.61 -2.49
C ARG A 27 -20.13 -0.16 -1.27
N SER A 28 -21.37 -0.63 -1.35
CA SER A 28 -22.05 -1.35 -0.26
C SER A 28 -22.23 -0.51 1.03
N GLY A 29 -22.12 0.82 0.96
CA GLY A 29 -22.35 1.71 2.09
C GLY A 29 -21.16 1.84 3.04
N PHE A 30 -19.93 1.65 2.56
CA PHE A 30 -18.75 1.87 3.40
C PHE A 30 -18.50 3.37 3.64
N GLU A 31 -18.45 3.78 4.90
CA GLU A 31 -18.29 5.19 5.30
C GLU A 31 -17.15 5.44 6.29
N ARG A 32 -16.35 4.42 6.60
CA ARG A 32 -15.40 4.42 7.73
C ARG A 32 -13.93 4.54 7.31
N GLY A 33 -13.66 5.30 6.25
CA GLY A 33 -12.29 5.55 5.77
C GLY A 33 -11.44 6.37 6.74
N GLY A 34 -10.13 6.42 6.51
CA GLY A 34 -9.16 7.23 7.27
C GLY A 34 -8.77 6.67 8.64
N TRP A 35 -9.14 5.43 8.98
CA TRP A 35 -8.90 4.88 10.32
C TRP A 35 -7.42 4.63 10.65
N ALA A 36 -6.55 4.56 9.64
CA ALA A 36 -5.11 4.32 9.79
C ALA A 36 -4.23 5.54 9.45
N LEU A 37 -4.69 6.75 9.77
CA LEU A 37 -3.90 7.99 9.71
C LEU A 37 -2.88 8.14 10.86
N GLY A 38 -2.48 7.03 11.48
CA GLY A 38 -1.72 7.01 12.74
C GLY A 38 -0.39 7.77 12.69
N ARG A 39 0.14 8.08 13.87
CA ARG A 39 1.31 8.96 14.06
C ARG A 39 2.60 8.48 13.38
N GLY A 40 2.70 7.17 13.11
CA GLY A 40 3.82 6.52 12.40
C GLY A 40 5.19 6.85 12.99
N ASP A 41 5.61 6.13 14.03
CA ASP A 41 6.94 6.31 14.60
C ASP A 41 8.06 5.95 13.61
N ASP A 42 9.27 6.41 13.90
CA ASP A 42 10.45 6.19 13.06
C ASP A 42 10.78 4.71 12.86
N GLU A 43 10.57 3.89 13.89
CA GLU A 43 10.87 2.46 13.84
C GLU A 43 9.94 1.72 12.87
N THR A 44 8.64 2.01 12.96
CA THR A 44 7.60 1.49 12.06
C THR A 44 7.90 1.89 10.62
N ARG A 45 8.21 3.16 10.37
CA ARG A 45 8.56 3.65 9.02
C ARG A 45 9.84 3.00 8.48
N ALA A 46 10.85 2.82 9.32
CA ALA A 46 12.09 2.14 8.94
C ALA A 46 11.86 0.66 8.62
N TYR A 47 11.04 -0.05 9.41
CA TYR A 47 10.67 -1.44 9.18
C TYR A 47 9.94 -1.61 7.84
N ILE A 48 8.93 -0.77 7.58
CA ILE A 48 8.17 -0.80 6.33
C ILE A 48 9.11 -0.57 5.14
N THR A 49 9.91 0.50 5.22
CA THR A 49 10.87 0.86 4.17
C THR A 49 11.85 -0.28 3.85
N ARG A 50 12.45 -0.88 4.88
CA ARG A 50 13.38 -2.01 4.72
C ARG A 50 12.71 -3.21 4.08
N THR A 51 11.47 -3.49 4.43
CA THR A 51 10.72 -4.64 3.89
C THR A 51 10.42 -4.43 2.40
N PHE A 52 9.94 -3.25 2.00
CA PHE A 52 9.66 -2.93 0.59
C PHE A 52 10.94 -2.94 -0.25
N ARG A 53 12.06 -2.40 0.26
CA ARG A 53 13.35 -2.40 -0.46
C ARG A 53 13.92 -3.80 -0.71
N ARG A 54 13.59 -4.77 0.14
CA ARG A 54 14.04 -6.17 0.01
C ARG A 54 13.18 -6.99 -0.95
N ALA A 55 12.01 -6.49 -1.35
CA ALA A 55 11.15 -7.21 -2.27
C ALA A 55 11.80 -7.28 -3.66
N GLU A 56 11.80 -8.47 -4.25
CA GLU A 56 12.28 -8.69 -5.61
C GLU A 56 11.16 -8.45 -6.64
N ALA A 57 9.90 -8.61 -6.22
CA ALA A 57 8.70 -8.32 -6.99
C ALA A 57 7.52 -8.02 -6.06
N PHE A 58 6.48 -7.40 -6.60
CA PHE A 58 5.23 -7.13 -5.90
C PHE A 58 4.07 -7.89 -6.54
N LEU A 59 3.17 -8.40 -5.71
CA LEU A 59 1.93 -9.03 -6.11
C LEU A 59 0.75 -8.18 -5.64
N PHE A 60 -0.13 -7.82 -6.57
CA PHE A 60 -1.31 -7.01 -6.31
C PHE A 60 -2.57 -7.71 -6.79
N GLY A 61 -3.70 -7.44 -6.13
CA GLY A 61 -5.01 -7.58 -6.76
C GLY A 61 -5.28 -6.37 -7.67
N ARG A 62 -6.16 -6.54 -8.67
CA ARG A 62 -6.49 -5.48 -9.65
C ARG A 62 -6.82 -4.13 -9.01
N ARG A 63 -7.70 -4.11 -8.00
CA ARG A 63 -8.14 -2.87 -7.34
C ARG A 63 -6.99 -2.11 -6.67
N THR A 64 -6.16 -2.81 -5.90
CA THR A 64 -4.99 -2.19 -5.25
C THR A 64 -4.01 -1.64 -6.29
N TYR A 65 -3.80 -2.36 -7.39
CA TYR A 65 -2.94 -1.90 -8.48
C TYR A 65 -3.48 -0.60 -9.11
N GLU A 66 -4.79 -0.52 -9.35
CA GLU A 66 -5.48 0.65 -9.91
C GLU A 66 -5.45 1.84 -8.94
N HIS A 67 -5.54 1.62 -7.63
CA HIS A 67 -5.42 2.72 -6.64
C HIS A 67 -4.08 3.44 -6.67
N PHE A 68 -3.02 2.76 -7.11
CA PHE A 68 -1.71 3.35 -7.26
C PHE A 68 -1.42 3.79 -8.71
N ALA A 69 -2.39 3.70 -9.63
CA ALA A 69 -2.18 3.92 -11.06
C ALA A 69 -1.50 5.26 -11.37
N ASP A 70 -1.93 6.34 -10.71
CA ASP A 70 -1.38 7.69 -10.89
C ASP A 70 0.07 7.82 -10.42
N ALA A 71 0.52 6.95 -9.50
CA ALA A 71 1.88 6.95 -8.99
C ALA A 71 2.85 6.12 -9.85
N TRP A 72 2.36 5.33 -10.81
CA TRP A 72 3.20 4.48 -11.65
C TRP A 72 3.90 5.28 -12.75
N GLY A 73 5.23 5.18 -12.82
CA GLY A 73 6.03 5.87 -13.84
C GLY A 73 6.20 7.37 -13.63
N SER A 74 5.50 7.97 -12.66
CA SER A 74 5.82 9.30 -12.14
C SER A 74 7.24 9.28 -11.54
N PRO A 75 8.04 10.36 -11.63
CA PRO A 75 9.31 10.44 -10.94
C PRO A 75 9.04 10.13 -9.47
N ALA A 76 9.48 8.96 -9.01
CA ALA A 76 9.20 8.57 -7.64
C ALA A 76 9.75 9.69 -6.77
N PRO A 77 8.95 10.31 -5.88
CA PRO A 77 9.52 11.17 -4.86
C PRO A 77 10.65 10.38 -4.20
N SER A 78 11.72 11.04 -3.77
CA SER A 78 12.91 10.43 -3.15
C SER A 78 12.62 9.47 -1.98
N HIS A 79 11.36 9.33 -1.60
CA HIS A 79 10.81 8.32 -0.72
C HIS A 79 11.15 6.88 -1.17
N PRO A 80 11.93 6.12 -0.38
CA PRO A 80 12.45 4.80 -0.77
C PRO A 80 11.40 3.73 -1.11
N ILE A 81 10.18 3.83 -0.55
CA ILE A 81 9.08 2.92 -0.87
C ILE A 81 8.61 3.11 -2.32
N GLY A 82 8.47 4.36 -2.77
CA GLY A 82 8.02 4.68 -4.13
C GLY A 82 9.02 4.22 -5.18
N VAL A 83 10.31 4.36 -4.88
CA VAL A 83 11.40 3.83 -5.72
C VAL A 83 11.29 2.32 -5.87
N ALA A 84 11.21 1.58 -4.75
CA ALA A 84 11.09 0.13 -4.78
C ALA A 84 9.84 -0.32 -5.55
N LEU A 85 8.69 0.31 -5.31
CA LEU A 85 7.45 0.00 -6.04
C LEU A 85 7.61 0.22 -7.54
N ASN A 86 8.23 1.32 -7.98
CA ASN A 86 8.36 1.62 -9.41
C ASN A 86 9.38 0.73 -10.14
N GLU A 87 10.52 0.42 -9.51
CA GLU A 87 11.62 -0.31 -10.15
C GLU A 87 11.44 -1.83 -10.24
N LYS A 88 10.60 -2.43 -9.39
CA LYS A 88 10.43 -3.89 -9.33
C LYS A 88 9.30 -4.39 -10.22
N PRO A 89 9.38 -5.64 -10.72
CA PRO A 89 8.27 -6.32 -11.39
C PRO A 89 7.01 -6.31 -10.54
N LYS A 90 5.87 -6.13 -11.19
CA LYS A 90 4.54 -6.12 -10.57
C LYS A 90 3.70 -7.20 -11.24
N TYR A 91 3.16 -8.11 -10.45
CA TYR A 91 2.21 -9.12 -10.90
C TYR A 91 0.83 -8.73 -10.42
N VAL A 92 -0.16 -8.82 -11.31
CA VAL A 92 -1.56 -8.54 -10.99
C VAL A 92 -2.35 -9.82 -11.16
N ALA A 93 -2.91 -10.33 -10.06
CA ALA A 93 -3.86 -11.43 -10.10
C ALA A 93 -5.27 -10.85 -10.26
N SER A 94 -5.97 -11.23 -11.33
CA SER A 94 -7.27 -10.66 -11.67
C SER A 94 -8.14 -11.57 -12.51
#